data_AF-A0A7W7WKJ9-F1
#
_entry.id   AF-A0A7W7WKJ9-F1
#
_cell.length_a   1.000
_cell.length_b   1.000
_cell.length_c   1.000
_cell.angle_alpha   90.00
_cell.angle_beta   90.00
_cell.angle_gamma   90.00
#
_symmetry.space_group_name_H-M   'P 1'
#
loop_
_entity.id
_entity.type
_entity.pdbx_description
1 polymer ?
#
loop_
_entity_poly.entity_id
_entity_poly.type
_entity_poly.pdbx_seq_one_letter_code
_entity_poly.pdbx_strand_id
1 'polypeptide(L)'
;MGTAGALVREVRRAGTTVARLRELVGGEPEVARAVAARIGLTPALAEELAVRWAGDRAGVGVLRALAAQPATGSEWLALFSVHPDELVRRAVAAHRSTPKPTVRALAADSAVSVRCAVAARDRLPRRVVPVLLDDPAAEVRQTMARRPTAEPDRWPAPVPATSDWRARFDRLDRDGAAAIADRVEGNITEYLTDPRIGWYLHSGDLVAPADLDHDVALVVDGDLTVHGFLDDSSSGLGLLVVLGDLTVRHLVSWGSVHVTGDLHAEGVVHGSYDDHVFEVTGLVHARAVVMADRSARSKVGEVGVEIGCHDPTGARLRAGTG
;
A
#
# COMPACT_ATOMS: atom_id res chain seq x y z
N MET A 1 6.16 -16.29 49.12
CA MET A 1 5.30 -15.78 48.02
C MET A 1 4.85 -14.38 48.41
N GLY A 2 5.33 -13.35 47.71
CA GLY A 2 5.03 -11.95 48.04
C GLY A 2 3.58 -11.55 47.74
N THR A 3 3.17 -10.41 48.30
CA THR A 3 1.86 -9.76 48.11
C THR A 3 1.50 -9.56 46.63
N ALA A 4 2.45 -9.15 45.79
CA ALA A 4 2.27 -8.97 44.34
C ALA A 4 1.78 -10.24 43.61
N GLY A 5 2.32 -11.41 43.97
CA GLY A 5 1.93 -12.69 43.36
C GLY A 5 0.52 -13.16 43.75
N ALA A 6 -0.02 -12.70 44.88
CA ALA A 6 -1.42 -12.92 45.22
C ALA A 6 -2.33 -12.02 44.37
N LEU A 7 -1.96 -10.74 44.20
CA LEU A 7 -2.71 -9.77 43.39
C LEU A 7 -2.73 -10.16 41.91
N VAL A 8 -1.61 -10.62 41.33
CA VAL A 8 -1.56 -11.10 39.93
C VAL A 8 -2.50 -12.29 39.72
N ARG A 9 -2.61 -13.20 40.70
CA ARG A 9 -3.58 -14.31 40.64
C ARG A 9 -5.02 -13.81 40.73
N GLU A 10 -5.29 -12.80 41.53
CA GLU A 10 -6.60 -12.15 41.60
C GLU A 10 -6.97 -11.51 40.26
N VAL A 11 -6.07 -10.74 39.64
CA VAL A 11 -6.28 -10.10 38.32
C VAL A 11 -6.68 -11.10 37.25
N ARG A 12 -6.18 -12.35 37.31
CA ARG A 12 -6.48 -13.40 36.32
C ARG A 12 -7.82 -14.11 36.54
N ARG A 13 -8.47 -13.94 37.70
CA ARG A 13 -9.78 -14.57 37.97
C ARG A 13 -10.86 -13.95 37.09
N ALA A 14 -11.73 -14.78 36.50
CA ALA A 14 -12.81 -14.30 35.65
C ALA A 14 -13.75 -13.32 36.39
N GLY A 15 -14.03 -13.58 37.67
CA GLY A 15 -14.93 -12.77 38.50
C GLY A 15 -14.37 -11.46 39.06
N THR A 16 -13.12 -11.08 38.75
CA THR A 16 -12.55 -9.81 39.23
C THR A 16 -13.21 -8.64 38.51
N THR A 17 -13.86 -7.76 39.27
CA THR A 17 -14.67 -6.66 38.73
C THR A 17 -13.78 -5.56 38.13
N VAL A 18 -14.31 -4.79 37.18
CA VAL A 18 -13.59 -3.64 36.58
C VAL A 18 -13.21 -2.60 37.64
N ALA A 19 -14.06 -2.36 38.63
CA ALA A 19 -13.76 -1.47 39.75
C ALA A 19 -12.53 -1.97 40.53
N ARG A 20 -12.47 -3.28 40.82
CA ARG A 20 -11.33 -3.88 41.49
C ARG A 20 -10.06 -3.83 40.63
N LEU A 21 -10.17 -4.06 39.33
CA LEU A 21 -9.04 -3.93 38.41
C LEU A 21 -8.47 -2.50 38.41
N ARG A 22 -9.31 -1.46 38.44
CA ARG A 22 -8.86 -0.05 38.56
C ARG A 22 -8.07 0.22 39.82
N GLU A 23 -8.53 -0.28 40.97
CA GLU A 23 -7.79 -0.14 42.24
C GLU A 23 -6.40 -0.76 42.13
N LEU A 24 -6.30 -1.93 41.50
CA LEU A 24 -5.04 -2.68 41.35
C LEU A 24 -4.06 -2.03 40.38
N VAL A 25 -4.53 -1.19 39.46
CA VAL A 25 -3.69 -0.44 38.50
C VAL A 25 -2.85 0.65 39.18
N GLY A 26 -3.24 1.12 40.37
CA GLY A 26 -2.48 2.08 41.17
C GLY A 26 -1.32 1.48 41.96
N GLY A 27 -1.17 0.16 41.94
CA GLY A 27 -0.14 -0.55 42.70
C GLY A 27 1.16 -0.79 41.92
N GLU A 28 1.80 -1.92 42.19
CA GLU A 28 3.10 -2.28 41.61
C GLU A 28 3.03 -2.48 40.08
N PRO A 29 4.10 -2.15 39.33
CA PRO A 29 4.15 -2.33 37.87
C PRO A 29 3.84 -3.75 37.40
N GLU A 30 4.18 -4.76 38.21
CA GLU A 30 3.89 -6.16 37.92
C GLU A 30 2.38 -6.44 37.89
N VAL A 31 1.64 -5.83 38.83
CA VAL A 31 0.18 -5.96 38.91
C VAL A 31 -0.48 -5.19 37.77
N ALA A 32 -0.03 -3.95 37.51
CA ALA A 32 -0.53 -3.15 36.38
C ALA A 32 -0.30 -3.84 35.04
N ARG A 33 0.85 -4.49 34.85
CA ARG A 33 1.14 -5.30 33.67
C ARG A 33 0.21 -6.51 33.57
N ALA A 34 -0.10 -7.17 34.70
CA ALA A 34 -1.07 -8.27 34.70
C ALA A 34 -2.46 -7.80 34.29
N VAL A 35 -2.88 -6.59 34.69
CA VAL A 35 -4.15 -5.99 34.26
C VAL A 35 -4.11 -5.67 32.77
N ALA A 36 -3.04 -5.04 32.28
CA ALA A 36 -2.84 -4.74 30.86
C ALA A 36 -2.81 -6.00 29.97
N ALA A 37 -2.43 -7.15 30.51
CA ALA A 37 -2.39 -8.44 29.81
C ALA A 37 -3.74 -9.19 29.80
N ARG A 38 -4.77 -8.70 30.49
CA ARG A 38 -6.03 -9.42 30.70
C ARG A 38 -6.90 -9.48 29.43
N ILE A 39 -7.41 -10.68 29.12
CA ILE A 39 -8.41 -10.89 28.07
C ILE A 39 -9.71 -10.18 28.47
N GLY A 40 -10.27 -9.37 27.57
CA GLY A 40 -11.48 -8.57 27.84
C GLY A 40 -11.21 -7.29 28.63
N LEU A 41 -9.98 -6.76 28.60
CA LEU A 41 -9.68 -5.42 29.10
C LEU A 41 -10.55 -4.40 28.35
N THR A 42 -11.26 -3.55 29.09
CA THR A 42 -12.12 -2.53 28.49
C THR A 42 -11.27 -1.39 27.91
N PRO A 43 -11.69 -0.75 26.79
CA PRO A 43 -10.95 0.37 26.20
C PRO A 43 -10.66 1.50 27.21
N ALA A 44 -11.64 1.84 28.05
CA ALA A 44 -11.49 2.87 29.07
C ALA A 44 -10.40 2.54 30.11
N LEU A 45 -10.25 1.26 30.49
CA LEU A 45 -9.21 0.84 31.43
C LEU A 45 -7.83 0.76 30.76
N ALA A 46 -7.79 0.38 29.48
CA ALA A 46 -6.56 0.41 28.68
C ALA A 46 -6.02 1.84 28.53
N GLU A 47 -6.90 2.81 28.31
CA GLU A 47 -6.57 4.24 28.26
C GLU A 47 -6.03 4.75 29.60
N GLU A 48 -6.69 4.44 30.72
CA GLU A 48 -6.20 4.81 32.06
C GLU A 48 -4.80 4.27 32.33
N LEU A 49 -4.55 3.01 31.95
CA LEU A 49 -3.22 2.38 32.03
C LEU A 49 -2.19 3.08 31.13
N ALA A 50 -2.56 3.38 29.89
CA ALA A 50 -1.67 4.05 28.93
C ALA A 50 -1.24 5.43 29.45
N VAL A 51 -2.20 6.26 29.85
CA VAL A 51 -1.95 7.62 30.37
C VAL A 51 -1.08 7.57 31.63
N ARG A 52 -1.40 6.68 32.58
CA ARG A 52 -0.67 6.60 33.84
C ARG A 52 0.78 6.17 33.66
N TRP A 53 1.03 5.22 32.77
CA TRP A 53 2.36 4.59 32.63
C TRP A 53 3.19 5.14 31.45
N ALA A 54 2.66 6.08 30.65
CA ALA A 54 3.36 6.68 29.52
C ALA A 54 4.70 7.37 29.86
N GLY A 55 4.81 7.94 31.06
CA GLY A 55 6.00 8.67 31.51
C GLY A 55 6.95 7.89 32.43
N ASP A 56 6.57 6.67 32.83
CA ASP A 56 7.32 5.89 33.82
C ASP A 56 8.17 4.80 33.14
N ARG A 57 9.49 4.81 33.40
CA ARG A 57 10.40 3.75 32.93
C ARG A 57 10.03 2.36 33.45
N ALA A 58 9.44 2.26 34.64
CA ALA A 58 8.90 1.00 35.16
C ALA A 58 7.63 0.55 34.40
N GLY A 59 6.98 1.47 33.68
CA GLY A 59 5.76 1.26 32.90
C GLY A 59 5.95 0.60 31.54
N VAL A 60 7.19 0.43 31.05
CA VAL A 60 7.47 -0.20 29.74
C VAL A 60 6.80 -1.57 29.62
N GLY A 61 6.83 -2.37 30.70
CA GLY A 61 6.18 -3.67 30.73
C GLY A 61 4.66 -3.62 30.58
N VAL A 62 4.04 -2.55 31.08
CA VAL A 62 2.60 -2.26 30.98
C VAL A 62 2.24 -1.82 29.56
N LEU A 63 2.96 -0.83 29.01
CA LEU A 63 2.72 -0.31 27.67
C LEU A 63 2.93 -1.37 26.59
N ARG A 64 3.95 -2.22 26.75
CA ARG A 64 4.15 -3.37 25.85
C ARG A 64 2.98 -4.36 25.92
N ALA A 65 2.44 -4.60 27.11
CA ALA A 65 1.28 -5.48 27.27
C ALA A 65 0.04 -4.87 26.60
N LEU A 66 -0.18 -3.56 26.76
CA LEU A 66 -1.26 -2.84 26.06
C LEU A 66 -1.08 -2.89 24.54
N ALA A 67 0.11 -2.61 24.01
CA ALA A 67 0.37 -2.66 22.57
C ALA A 67 0.13 -4.06 21.95
N ALA A 68 0.21 -5.12 22.76
CA ALA A 68 -0.08 -6.49 22.34
C ALA A 68 -1.57 -6.88 22.47
N GLN A 69 -2.42 -6.06 23.12
CA GLN A 69 -3.83 -6.37 23.30
C GLN A 69 -4.61 -6.19 21.99
N PRO A 70 -5.39 -7.20 21.54
CA PRO A 70 -6.22 -7.10 20.33
C PRO A 70 -7.18 -5.91 20.33
N ALA A 71 -7.61 -5.46 21.51
CA ALA A 71 -8.55 -4.36 21.69
C ALA A 71 -7.89 -2.95 21.65
N THR A 72 -6.57 -2.87 21.50
CA THR A 72 -5.86 -1.59 21.45
C THR A 72 -6.17 -0.86 20.15
N GLY A 73 -6.74 0.34 20.29
CA GLY A 73 -7.16 1.18 19.18
C GLY A 73 -5.99 1.70 18.33
N SER A 74 -6.29 2.06 17.08
CA SER A 74 -5.32 2.58 16.11
C SER A 74 -4.56 3.83 16.58
N GLU A 75 -5.24 4.75 17.27
CA GLU A 75 -4.64 5.98 17.80
C GLU A 75 -3.55 5.67 18.84
N TRP A 76 -3.84 4.73 19.76
CA TRP A 76 -2.88 4.28 20.76
C TRP A 76 -1.71 3.51 20.13
N LEU A 77 -1.97 2.69 19.11
CA LEU A 77 -0.90 2.02 18.36
C LEU A 77 0.02 3.04 17.66
N ALA A 78 -0.54 4.11 17.09
CA ALA A 78 0.25 5.19 16.49
C ALA A 78 1.06 5.97 17.54
N LEU A 79 0.51 6.20 18.74
CA LEU A 79 1.26 6.81 19.83
C LEU A 79 2.40 5.90 20.32
N PHE A 80 2.13 4.60 20.50
CA PHE A 80 3.14 3.64 20.95
C PHE A 80 4.22 3.36 19.91
N SER A 81 3.98 3.62 18.62
CA SER A 81 4.99 3.41 17.57
C SER A 81 6.18 4.34 17.64
N VAL A 82 6.08 5.47 18.37
CA VAL A 82 7.20 6.42 18.57
C VAL A 82 7.82 6.31 19.96
N HIS A 83 7.45 5.29 20.74
CA HIS A 83 7.97 5.09 22.09
C HIS A 83 9.49 4.80 22.07
N PRO A 84 10.29 5.33 23.02
CA PRO A 84 11.74 5.15 23.01
C PRO A 84 12.18 3.69 23.17
N ASP A 85 11.41 2.88 23.89
CA ASP A 85 11.66 1.44 24.06
C ASP A 85 11.28 0.63 22.82
N GLU A 86 12.23 -0.13 22.28
CA GLU A 86 12.05 -0.94 21.08
C GLU A 86 11.06 -2.11 21.26
N LEU A 87 10.87 -2.64 22.48
CA LEU A 87 9.96 -3.75 22.72
C LEU A 87 8.50 -3.28 22.65
N VAL A 88 8.23 -2.03 23.01
CA VAL A 88 6.92 -1.40 22.80
C VAL A 88 6.67 -1.22 21.30
N ARG A 89 7.61 -0.63 20.55
CA ARG A 89 7.48 -0.45 19.10
C ARG A 89 7.35 -1.78 18.35
N ARG A 90 8.08 -2.80 18.78
CA ARG A 90 7.99 -4.17 18.23
C ARG A 90 6.61 -4.79 18.45
N ALA A 91 6.00 -4.58 19.62
CA ALA A 91 4.64 -5.05 19.87
C ALA A 91 3.63 -4.38 18.93
N VAL A 92 3.78 -3.06 18.70
CA VAL A 92 2.98 -2.34 17.70
C VAL A 92 3.21 -2.89 16.28
N ALA A 93 4.47 -3.13 15.90
CA ALA A 93 4.81 -3.70 14.58
C ALA A 93 4.18 -5.09 14.36
N ALA A 94 4.03 -5.90 15.40
CA ALA A 94 3.39 -7.22 15.32
C ALA A 94 1.85 -7.17 15.40
N HIS A 95 1.27 -6.06 15.84
CA HIS A 95 -0.16 -5.98 16.12
C HIS A 95 -1.02 -5.94 14.83
N ARG A 96 -2.01 -6.82 14.69
CA ARG A 96 -2.78 -6.99 13.43
C ARG A 96 -3.51 -5.72 13.01
N SER A 97 -4.03 -4.93 13.95
CA SER A 97 -4.79 -3.70 13.70
C SER A 97 -3.94 -2.44 13.55
N THR A 98 -2.60 -2.55 13.51
CA THR A 98 -1.73 -1.38 13.35
C THR A 98 -2.01 -0.68 12.01
N PRO A 99 -2.27 0.64 12.01
CA PRO A 99 -2.57 1.39 10.79
C PRO A 99 -1.47 1.28 9.74
N LYS A 100 -1.84 1.26 8.45
CA LYS A 100 -0.88 1.18 7.33
C LYS A 100 0.21 2.26 7.39
N PRO A 101 -0.08 3.55 7.68
CA PRO A 101 0.97 4.58 7.81
C PRO A 101 1.97 4.27 8.93
N THR A 102 1.49 3.77 10.07
CA THR A 102 2.32 3.36 11.20
C THR A 102 3.19 2.15 10.85
N VAL A 103 2.64 1.15 10.17
CA VAL A 103 3.44 0.00 9.66
C VAL A 103 4.53 0.48 8.70
N ARG A 104 4.24 1.46 7.83
CA ARG A 104 5.23 2.05 6.92
C ARG A 104 6.35 2.76 7.67
N ALA A 105 6.03 3.53 8.70
CA ALA A 105 7.05 4.19 9.53
C ALA A 105 7.93 3.16 10.26
N LEU A 106 7.32 2.12 10.84
CA LEU A 106 8.03 1.05 11.56
C LEU A 106 8.88 0.16 10.64
N ALA A 107 8.61 0.13 9.34
CA ALA A 107 9.45 -0.55 8.35
C ALA A 107 10.83 0.13 8.18
N ALA A 108 10.94 1.40 8.56
CA ALA A 108 12.19 2.17 8.58
C ALA A 108 12.73 2.37 10.01
N ASP A 109 12.22 1.62 11.01
CA ASP A 109 12.64 1.75 12.40
C ASP A 109 14.15 1.46 12.55
N SER A 110 14.82 2.19 13.45
CA SER A 110 16.24 2.00 13.71
C SER A 110 16.55 0.60 14.27
N ALA A 111 15.61 -0.01 15.00
CA ALA A 111 15.78 -1.33 15.58
C ALA A 111 15.44 -2.45 14.58
N VAL A 112 16.43 -3.32 14.32
CA VAL A 112 16.26 -4.52 13.47
C VAL A 112 15.12 -5.42 13.97
N SER A 113 14.96 -5.55 15.28
CA SER A 113 13.91 -6.37 15.91
C SER A 113 12.49 -5.88 15.59
N VAL A 114 12.30 -4.57 15.42
CA VAL A 114 11.04 -3.94 15.01
C VAL A 114 10.79 -4.19 13.52
N ARG A 115 11.80 -3.97 12.67
CA ARG A 115 11.68 -4.23 11.22
C ARG A 115 11.40 -5.70 10.91
N CYS A 116 12.04 -6.64 11.63
CA CYS A 116 11.70 -8.07 11.55
C CYS A 116 10.24 -8.36 11.94
N ALA A 117 9.71 -7.67 12.96
CA ALA A 117 8.31 -7.83 13.35
C ALA A 117 7.36 -7.30 12.27
N VAL A 118 7.71 -6.22 11.57
CA VAL A 118 6.98 -5.78 10.38
C VAL A 118 7.06 -6.85 9.29
N ALA A 119 8.26 -7.32 8.94
CA ALA A 119 8.50 -8.35 7.93
C ALA A 119 7.77 -9.67 8.21
N ALA A 120 7.50 -10.00 9.48
CA ALA A 120 6.78 -11.21 9.88
C ALA A 120 5.25 -11.10 9.81
N ARG A 121 4.66 -9.93 9.52
CA ARG A 121 3.20 -9.73 9.50
C ARG A 121 2.53 -10.50 8.37
N ASP A 122 1.47 -11.26 8.62
CA ASP A 122 0.73 -11.99 7.56
C ASP A 122 0.38 -11.12 6.35
N ARG A 123 -0.01 -9.85 6.59
CA ARG A 123 -0.32 -8.87 5.55
C ARG A 123 0.61 -7.66 5.67
N LEU A 124 1.41 -7.44 4.63
CA LEU A 124 2.27 -6.27 4.48
C LEU A 124 1.64 -5.26 3.51
N PRO A 125 1.69 -3.94 3.78
CA PRO A 125 1.38 -2.94 2.78
C PRO A 125 2.34 -3.06 1.58
N ARG A 126 1.83 -2.97 0.33
CA ARG A 126 2.65 -3.14 -0.90
C ARG A 126 3.91 -2.27 -0.88
N ARG A 127 3.81 -0.98 -0.47
CA ARG A 127 4.95 -0.03 -0.40
C ARG A 127 6.03 -0.38 0.64
N VAL A 128 5.77 -1.33 1.54
CA VAL A 128 6.73 -1.76 2.57
C VAL A 128 7.57 -2.95 2.09
N VAL A 129 7.07 -3.75 1.14
CA VAL A 129 7.73 -4.98 0.70
C VAL A 129 9.11 -4.71 0.09
N PRO A 130 9.30 -3.77 -0.87
CA PRO A 130 10.62 -3.49 -1.43
C PRO A 130 11.62 -3.03 -0.37
N VAL A 131 11.19 -2.17 0.55
CA VAL A 131 12.01 -1.65 1.66
C VAL A 131 12.56 -2.78 2.53
N LEU A 132 11.76 -3.82 2.80
CA LEU A 132 12.18 -4.94 3.64
C LEU A 132 12.98 -6.01 2.90
N LEU A 133 12.80 -6.13 1.57
CA LEU A 133 13.62 -7.00 0.73
C LEU A 133 15.04 -6.44 0.57
N ASP A 134 15.16 -5.12 0.46
CA ASP A 134 16.43 -4.39 0.38
C ASP A 134 16.97 -3.93 1.75
N ASP A 135 16.39 -4.41 2.85
CA ASP A 135 16.78 -3.98 4.21
C ASP A 135 18.28 -4.26 4.44
N PRO A 136 19.04 -3.34 5.04
CA PRO A 136 20.46 -3.56 5.30
C PRO A 136 20.73 -4.75 6.24
N ALA A 137 19.81 -5.08 7.15
CA ALA A 137 19.96 -6.18 8.08
C ALA A 137 19.57 -7.52 7.44
N ALA A 138 20.48 -8.49 7.50
CA ALA A 138 20.25 -9.82 6.91
C ALA A 138 19.08 -10.56 7.57
N GLU A 139 18.82 -10.31 8.85
CA GLU A 139 17.74 -10.90 9.63
C GLU A 139 16.36 -10.51 9.07
N VAL A 140 16.21 -9.27 8.61
CA VAL A 140 14.97 -8.77 8.01
C VAL A 140 14.74 -9.45 6.65
N ARG A 141 15.78 -9.47 5.80
CA ARG A 141 15.72 -10.13 4.49
C ARG A 141 15.41 -11.63 4.62
N GLN A 142 16.03 -12.32 5.57
CA GLN A 142 15.75 -13.74 5.86
C GLN A 142 14.32 -13.96 6.37
N THR A 143 13.79 -13.02 7.16
CA THR A 143 12.40 -13.09 7.63
C THR A 143 11.44 -12.98 6.44
N MET A 144 11.70 -12.05 5.51
CA MET A 144 10.92 -11.92 4.27
C MET A 144 11.00 -13.18 3.40
N ALA A 145 12.18 -13.78 3.24
CA ALA A 145 12.38 -15.00 2.46
C ALA A 145 11.64 -16.22 3.02
N ARG A 146 11.35 -16.27 4.32
CA ARG A 146 10.60 -17.36 4.97
C ARG A 146 9.09 -17.22 4.87
N ARG A 147 8.57 -16.14 4.29
CA ARG A 147 7.13 -15.90 4.19
C ARG A 147 6.51 -16.85 3.16
N PRO A 148 5.40 -17.53 3.47
CA PRO A 148 4.69 -18.40 2.54
C PRO A 148 3.99 -17.67 1.38
N THR A 149 4.16 -16.34 1.26
CA THR A 149 3.65 -15.51 0.16
C THR A 149 4.76 -14.85 -0.65
N ALA A 150 6.03 -15.13 -0.34
CA ALA A 150 7.12 -14.88 -1.28
C ALA A 150 7.17 -16.12 -2.19
N GLU A 151 6.23 -16.22 -3.13
CA GLU A 151 6.33 -17.15 -4.26
C GLU A 151 6.88 -16.37 -5.46
N PRO A 152 8.19 -16.50 -5.78
CA PRO A 152 8.74 -16.06 -7.06
C PRO A 152 8.14 -16.84 -8.24
N ASP A 153 7.56 -18.02 -7.98
CA ASP A 153 7.16 -18.98 -9.02
C ASP A 153 5.83 -18.64 -9.71
N ARG A 154 5.16 -17.56 -9.29
CA ARG A 154 4.02 -16.95 -10.01
C ARG A 154 4.38 -15.60 -10.66
N TRP A 155 5.66 -15.23 -10.66
CA TRP A 155 6.13 -14.01 -11.31
C TRP A 155 6.96 -14.37 -12.56
N PRO A 156 6.59 -13.93 -13.78
CA PRO A 156 7.48 -14.11 -14.93
C PRO A 156 8.79 -13.38 -14.64
N ALA A 157 9.93 -14.02 -14.92
CA ALA A 157 11.26 -13.44 -14.72
C ALA A 157 11.33 -11.98 -15.24
N PRO A 158 12.15 -11.10 -14.62
CA PRO A 158 12.40 -9.75 -15.11
C PRO A 158 12.64 -9.77 -16.62
N VAL A 159 11.88 -8.97 -17.35
CA VAL A 159 11.81 -9.05 -18.80
C VAL A 159 13.05 -8.41 -19.40
N PRO A 160 13.93 -9.15 -20.10
CA PRO A 160 14.89 -8.53 -20.99
C PRO A 160 14.10 -7.83 -22.11
N ALA A 161 14.52 -6.64 -22.52
CA ALA A 161 13.89 -5.80 -23.56
C ALA A 161 13.70 -6.48 -24.95
N THR A 162 14.02 -7.76 -25.08
CA THR A 162 14.01 -8.55 -26.31
C THR A 162 13.05 -9.75 -26.29
N SER A 163 12.19 -9.90 -25.28
CA SER A 163 11.29 -11.06 -25.21
C SER A 163 9.94 -10.79 -25.89
N ASP A 164 9.44 -11.76 -26.65
CA ASP A 164 8.16 -11.71 -27.36
C ASP A 164 6.97 -11.51 -26.40
N TRP A 165 6.47 -10.27 -26.31
CA TRP A 165 5.37 -9.88 -25.42
C TRP A 165 4.07 -10.63 -25.74
N ARG A 166 3.88 -11.03 -27.00
CA ARG A 166 2.70 -11.76 -27.48
C ARG A 166 2.58 -13.15 -26.87
N ALA A 167 3.71 -13.78 -26.53
CA ALA A 167 3.73 -15.11 -25.92
C ALA A 167 3.35 -15.10 -24.43
N ARG A 168 3.20 -13.93 -23.81
CA ARG A 168 2.99 -13.77 -22.36
C ARG A 168 1.52 -13.60 -21.96
N PHE A 169 0.68 -13.21 -22.91
CA PHE A 169 -0.69 -12.80 -22.66
C PHE A 169 -1.64 -13.56 -23.56
N ASP A 170 -2.86 -13.74 -23.08
CA ASP A 170 -3.89 -14.40 -23.86
C ASP A 170 -4.35 -13.45 -24.97
N ARG A 171 -4.55 -13.97 -26.18
CA ARG A 171 -5.11 -13.15 -27.24
C ARG A 171 -6.57 -12.87 -26.94
N LEU A 172 -6.95 -11.60 -26.92
CA LEU A 172 -8.33 -11.19 -26.75
C LEU A 172 -9.04 -11.29 -28.11
N ASP A 173 -10.13 -12.04 -28.16
CA ASP A 173 -10.97 -12.10 -29.36
C ASP A 173 -11.87 -10.85 -29.46
N ARG A 174 -12.57 -10.72 -30.58
CA ARG A 174 -13.39 -9.53 -30.87
C ARG A 174 -14.54 -9.36 -29.89
N ASP A 175 -15.18 -10.46 -29.51
CA ASP A 175 -16.31 -10.43 -28.59
C ASP A 175 -15.85 -10.04 -27.18
N GLY A 176 -14.68 -10.53 -26.75
CA GLY A 176 -14.03 -10.12 -25.51
C GLY A 176 -13.63 -8.65 -25.51
N ALA A 177 -13.05 -8.14 -26.60
CA ALA A 177 -12.70 -6.72 -26.72
C ALA A 177 -13.95 -5.82 -26.70
N ALA A 178 -15.03 -6.22 -27.38
CA ALA A 178 -16.31 -5.52 -27.35
C ALA A 178 -16.95 -5.55 -25.95
N ALA A 179 -16.92 -6.69 -25.25
CA ALA A 179 -17.44 -6.79 -23.89
C ALA A 179 -16.66 -5.91 -22.89
N ILE A 180 -15.36 -5.68 -23.12
CA ILE A 180 -14.57 -4.73 -22.34
C ILE A 180 -14.93 -3.30 -22.72
N ALA A 181 -15.13 -3.00 -24.02
CA ALA A 181 -15.58 -1.70 -24.47
C ALA A 181 -16.93 -1.29 -23.83
N ASP A 182 -17.85 -2.25 -23.64
CA ASP A 182 -19.13 -2.01 -22.96
C ASP A 182 -19.00 -1.71 -21.45
N ARG A 183 -17.85 -2.03 -20.84
CA ARG A 183 -17.57 -1.85 -19.40
C ARG A 183 -16.76 -0.59 -19.09
N VAL A 184 -16.19 0.05 -20.11
CA VAL A 184 -15.32 1.23 -19.94
C VAL A 184 -15.92 2.45 -20.63
N GLU A 185 -15.71 3.62 -20.04
CA GLU A 185 -16.19 4.89 -20.61
C GLU A 185 -15.03 5.63 -21.28
N GLY A 186 -15.33 6.40 -22.33
CA GLY A 186 -14.37 7.30 -22.95
C GLY A 186 -13.86 6.81 -24.30
N ASN A 187 -12.90 7.56 -24.84
CA ASN A 187 -12.49 7.43 -26.24
C ASN A 187 -11.65 6.16 -26.50
N ILE A 188 -11.21 5.46 -25.44
CA ILE A 188 -10.56 4.15 -25.59
C ILE A 188 -11.46 3.10 -26.26
N THR A 189 -12.78 3.26 -26.17
CA THR A 189 -13.77 2.33 -26.77
C THR A 189 -13.65 2.25 -28.29
N GLU A 190 -13.22 3.34 -28.94
CA GLU A 190 -12.94 3.36 -30.39
C GLU A 190 -11.78 2.42 -30.75
N TYR A 191 -10.76 2.32 -29.91
CA TYR A 191 -9.61 1.43 -30.10
C TYR A 191 -9.93 -0.02 -29.74
N LEU A 192 -10.73 -0.25 -28.70
CA LEU A 192 -11.15 -1.60 -28.31
C LEU A 192 -12.03 -2.27 -29.38
N THR A 193 -12.80 -1.47 -30.13
CA THR A 193 -13.71 -1.98 -31.17
C THR A 193 -13.13 -1.93 -32.59
N ASP A 194 -11.95 -1.35 -32.80
CA ASP A 194 -11.30 -1.33 -34.11
C ASP A 194 -10.82 -2.73 -34.52
N PRO A 195 -11.35 -3.32 -35.61
CA PRO A 195 -11.00 -4.68 -36.04
C PRO A 195 -9.55 -4.83 -36.52
N ARG A 196 -8.80 -3.74 -36.67
CA ARG A 196 -7.38 -3.73 -37.05
C ARG A 196 -6.44 -3.89 -35.86
N ILE A 197 -6.92 -3.67 -34.64
CA ILE A 197 -6.11 -3.74 -33.42
C ILE A 197 -6.23 -5.14 -32.80
N GLY A 198 -5.08 -5.79 -32.58
CA GLY A 198 -5.01 -7.09 -31.91
C GLY A 198 -4.69 -6.92 -30.44
N TRP A 199 -5.70 -7.08 -29.59
CA TRP A 199 -5.56 -6.96 -28.14
C TRP A 199 -5.07 -8.25 -27.49
N TYR A 200 -4.33 -8.07 -26.40
CA TYR A 200 -3.86 -9.11 -25.50
C TYR A 200 -4.42 -8.84 -24.11
N LEU A 201 -4.71 -9.90 -23.36
CA LEU A 201 -5.33 -9.86 -22.05
C LEU A 201 -4.41 -10.50 -21.01
N HIS A 202 -4.24 -9.80 -19.90
CA HIS A 202 -3.79 -10.35 -18.63
C HIS A 202 -4.97 -10.38 -17.65
N SER A 203 -5.35 -11.57 -17.19
CA SER A 203 -6.42 -11.70 -16.18
C SER A 203 -5.87 -11.55 -14.76
N GLY A 204 -6.45 -10.64 -13.99
CA GLY A 204 -6.03 -10.33 -12.62
C GLY A 204 -4.94 -9.27 -12.53
N ASP A 205 -4.33 -9.15 -11.35
CA ASP A 205 -3.30 -8.14 -11.12
C ASP A 205 -2.02 -8.45 -11.92
N LEU A 206 -1.47 -7.42 -12.55
CA LEU A 206 -0.18 -7.44 -13.21
C LEU A 206 0.81 -6.57 -12.43
N VAL A 207 2.00 -7.10 -12.15
CA VAL A 207 3.12 -6.30 -11.62
C VAL A 207 4.16 -6.16 -12.74
N ALA A 208 5.06 -5.20 -12.67
CA ALA A 208 6.25 -5.15 -13.50
C ALA A 208 7.36 -4.75 -12.54
N PRO A 209 8.36 -5.62 -12.29
CA PRO A 209 9.38 -5.37 -11.27
C PRO A 209 10.38 -4.29 -11.68
N ALA A 210 10.37 -3.91 -12.95
CA ALA A 210 11.24 -2.92 -13.56
C ALA A 210 10.42 -2.09 -14.56
N ASP A 211 11.10 -1.47 -15.53
CA ASP A 211 10.46 -0.71 -16.59
C ASP A 211 9.55 -1.63 -17.43
N LEU A 212 8.41 -1.08 -17.85
CA LEU A 212 7.43 -1.73 -18.71
C LEU A 212 7.41 -0.97 -20.04
N ASP A 213 7.98 -1.60 -21.06
CA ASP A 213 7.97 -1.17 -22.46
C ASP A 213 7.37 -2.31 -23.29
N HIS A 214 6.14 -2.16 -23.78
CA HIS A 214 5.38 -3.25 -24.40
C HIS A 214 5.00 -2.95 -25.86
N ASP A 215 5.22 -3.91 -26.76
CA ASP A 215 4.95 -3.74 -28.20
C ASP A 215 3.55 -4.22 -28.64
N VAL A 216 2.65 -4.48 -27.68
CA VAL A 216 1.30 -5.00 -27.89
C VAL A 216 0.23 -4.04 -27.38
N ALA A 217 -1.00 -4.16 -27.90
CA ALA A 217 -2.17 -3.56 -27.26
C ALA A 217 -2.59 -4.45 -26.09
N LEU A 218 -2.49 -3.94 -24.86
CA LEU A 218 -2.62 -4.73 -23.63
C LEU A 218 -3.84 -4.30 -22.80
N VAL A 219 -4.64 -5.27 -22.38
CA VAL A 219 -5.64 -5.11 -21.33
C VAL A 219 -5.19 -5.87 -20.09
N VAL A 220 -5.24 -5.20 -18.94
CA VAL A 220 -5.07 -5.79 -17.61
C VAL A 220 -6.43 -5.78 -16.93
N ASP A 221 -7.06 -6.94 -16.76
CA ASP A 221 -8.33 -7.11 -16.03
C ASP A 221 -8.07 -7.23 -14.52
N GLY A 222 -7.51 -6.16 -13.95
CA GLY A 222 -7.05 -6.04 -12.57
C GLY A 222 -6.15 -4.83 -12.35
N ASP A 223 -5.42 -4.80 -11.24
CA ASP A 223 -4.49 -3.71 -10.94
C ASP A 223 -3.16 -3.88 -11.70
N LEU A 224 -2.59 -2.78 -12.20
CA LEU A 224 -1.24 -2.75 -12.76
C LEU A 224 -0.27 -2.03 -11.81
N THR A 225 0.82 -2.67 -11.42
CA THR A 225 1.91 -2.07 -10.62
C THR A 225 3.23 -2.13 -11.37
N VAL A 226 3.75 -1.00 -11.84
CA VAL A 226 5.07 -0.89 -12.48
C VAL A 226 6.06 -0.26 -11.52
N HIS A 227 7.08 -1.01 -11.09
CA HIS A 227 8.10 -0.52 -10.16
C HIS A 227 9.15 0.39 -10.82
N GLY A 228 9.21 0.39 -12.16
CA GLY A 228 10.04 1.27 -12.97
C GLY A 228 9.25 2.32 -13.76
N PHE A 229 9.77 2.66 -14.93
CA PHE A 229 9.15 3.54 -15.92
C PHE A 229 8.16 2.73 -16.76
N LEU A 230 6.94 3.24 -16.91
CA LEU A 230 6.08 2.82 -18.01
C LEU A 230 6.40 3.77 -19.17
N ASP A 231 7.05 3.26 -20.20
CA ASP A 231 7.45 4.01 -21.39
C ASP A 231 7.06 3.20 -22.61
N ASP A 232 6.07 3.68 -23.35
CA ASP A 232 5.60 3.05 -24.60
C ASP A 232 6.08 3.81 -25.85
N SER A 233 7.00 4.77 -25.69
CA SER A 233 7.49 5.61 -26.79
C SER A 233 8.38 4.85 -27.77
N SER A 234 9.02 3.79 -27.30
CA SER A 234 9.98 2.99 -28.05
C SER A 234 9.37 1.79 -28.77
N SER A 235 8.13 1.39 -28.46
CA SER A 235 7.56 0.14 -28.99
C SER A 235 6.07 0.21 -29.37
N GLY A 236 5.76 -0.26 -30.58
CA GLY A 236 4.39 -0.58 -31.00
C GLY A 236 3.39 0.59 -31.06
N LEU A 237 2.13 0.28 -30.73
CA LEU A 237 0.98 1.22 -30.74
C LEU A 237 0.77 1.93 -29.39
N GLY A 238 1.47 1.53 -28.33
CA GLY A 238 1.33 2.12 -26.99
C GLY A 238 -0.08 2.06 -26.40
N LEU A 239 -0.84 0.99 -26.66
CA LEU A 239 -2.23 0.88 -26.19
C LEU A 239 -2.29 0.07 -24.90
N LEU A 240 -2.76 0.71 -23.82
CA LEU A 240 -2.88 0.09 -22.51
C LEU A 240 -4.25 0.40 -21.89
N VAL A 241 -4.94 -0.64 -21.45
CA VAL A 241 -6.15 -0.55 -20.65
C VAL A 241 -5.93 -1.26 -19.32
N VAL A 242 -6.12 -0.55 -18.22
CA VAL A 242 -6.09 -1.11 -16.85
C VAL A 242 -7.51 -1.00 -16.28
N LEU A 243 -8.14 -2.14 -16.02
CA LEU A 243 -9.51 -2.21 -15.49
C LEU A 243 -9.58 -2.09 -13.95
N GLY A 244 -8.44 -1.87 -13.30
CA GLY A 244 -8.30 -1.52 -11.88
C GLY A 244 -7.41 -0.28 -11.68
N ASP A 245 -6.61 -0.30 -10.62
CA ASP A 245 -5.70 0.80 -10.28
C ASP A 245 -4.35 0.68 -11.00
N LEU A 246 -3.74 1.81 -11.37
CA LEU A 246 -2.39 1.88 -11.92
C LEU A 246 -1.43 2.53 -10.92
N THR A 247 -0.42 1.78 -10.45
CA THR A 247 0.71 2.31 -9.68
C THR A 247 1.98 2.28 -10.51
N VAL A 248 2.70 3.39 -10.62
CA VAL A 248 3.92 3.49 -11.44
C VAL A 248 4.93 4.47 -10.84
N ARG A 249 6.23 4.32 -11.15
CA ARG A 249 7.24 5.31 -10.73
C ARG A 249 7.17 6.58 -11.59
N HIS A 250 7.24 6.40 -12.91
CA HIS A 250 7.07 7.45 -13.91
C HIS A 250 6.32 6.88 -15.12
N LEU A 251 5.41 7.65 -15.70
CA LEU A 251 4.65 7.26 -16.88
C LEU A 251 4.98 8.23 -18.02
N VAL A 252 5.45 7.70 -19.13
CA VAL A 252 5.64 8.41 -20.39
C VAL A 252 4.86 7.65 -21.45
N SER A 253 3.79 8.26 -21.94
CA SER A 253 2.89 7.69 -22.94
C SER A 253 2.94 8.51 -24.22
N TRP A 254 3.19 7.83 -25.33
CA TRP A 254 3.00 8.32 -26.69
C TRP A 254 1.85 7.59 -27.38
N GLY A 255 1.30 6.53 -26.76
CA GLY A 255 0.06 5.88 -27.20
C GLY A 255 -1.14 6.29 -26.34
N SER A 256 -2.08 5.35 -26.14
CA SER A 256 -3.27 5.58 -25.33
C SER A 256 -3.25 4.76 -24.05
N VAL A 257 -3.46 5.44 -22.93
CA VAL A 257 -3.55 4.83 -21.60
C VAL A 257 -4.92 5.11 -21.04
N HIS A 258 -5.64 4.05 -20.72
CA HIS A 258 -6.93 4.10 -20.04
C HIS A 258 -6.86 3.37 -18.70
N VAL A 259 -7.26 4.04 -17.62
CA VAL A 259 -7.31 3.48 -16.26
C VAL A 259 -8.71 3.72 -15.69
N THR A 260 -9.43 2.65 -15.37
CA THR A 260 -10.78 2.77 -14.80
C THR A 260 -10.76 3.14 -13.31
N GLY A 261 -9.68 2.76 -12.60
CA GLY A 261 -9.43 3.07 -11.19
C GLY A 261 -8.60 4.34 -10.99
N ASP A 262 -7.85 4.37 -9.90
CA ASP A 262 -6.94 5.46 -9.55
C ASP A 262 -5.57 5.27 -10.21
N LEU A 263 -4.95 6.39 -10.62
CA LEU A 263 -3.56 6.43 -11.08
C LEU A 263 -2.67 7.04 -9.99
N HIS A 264 -1.70 6.28 -9.51
CA HIS A 264 -0.68 6.74 -8.58
C HIS A 264 0.72 6.66 -9.18
N ALA A 265 1.25 7.80 -9.63
CA ALA A 265 2.61 7.97 -10.07
C ALA A 265 3.51 8.55 -8.95
N GLU A 266 4.67 7.96 -8.69
CA GLU A 266 5.62 8.52 -7.70
C GLU A 266 6.26 9.83 -8.16
N GLY A 267 6.39 9.99 -9.48
CA GLY A 267 7.05 11.11 -10.13
C GLY A 267 6.15 11.80 -11.16
N VAL A 268 6.46 11.61 -12.44
CA VAL A 268 5.88 12.37 -13.55
C VAL A 268 4.96 11.48 -14.37
N VAL A 269 3.82 12.03 -14.76
CA VAL A 269 2.94 11.50 -15.81
C VAL A 269 3.08 12.43 -17.00
N HIS A 270 3.52 11.91 -18.14
CA HIS A 270 3.65 12.63 -19.38
C HIS A 270 2.89 11.87 -20.48
N GLY A 271 1.87 12.50 -21.07
CA GLY A 271 1.22 12.02 -22.28
C GLY A 271 1.43 13.03 -23.40
N SER A 272 1.89 12.60 -24.57
CA SER A 272 2.15 13.51 -25.68
C SER A 272 2.04 12.82 -27.03
N TYR A 273 0.84 12.84 -27.62
CA TYR A 273 0.60 12.53 -29.02
C TYR A 273 -0.77 13.04 -29.51
N ASP A 274 -0.77 13.81 -30.61
CA ASP A 274 -1.89 14.62 -31.12
C ASP A 274 -3.19 13.87 -31.51
N ASP A 275 -3.23 12.54 -31.39
CA ASP A 275 -4.34 11.67 -31.77
C ASP A 275 -4.78 10.65 -30.68
N HIS A 276 -4.11 10.62 -29.52
CA HIS A 276 -4.31 9.57 -28.52
C HIS A 276 -5.06 10.01 -27.27
N VAL A 277 -5.46 9.00 -26.49
CA VAL A 277 -6.39 9.12 -25.37
C VAL A 277 -5.63 8.83 -24.08
N PHE A 278 -5.61 9.81 -23.16
CA PHE A 278 -5.16 9.60 -21.80
C PHE A 278 -6.34 9.80 -20.84
N GLU A 279 -6.90 8.70 -20.37
CA GLU A 279 -8.13 8.72 -19.58
C GLU A 279 -7.95 7.96 -18.27
N VAL A 280 -8.21 8.64 -17.16
CA VAL A 280 -8.25 8.06 -15.82
C VAL A 280 -9.61 8.40 -15.21
N THR A 281 -10.44 7.40 -14.97
CA THR A 281 -11.80 7.62 -14.43
C THR A 281 -11.79 7.97 -12.94
N GLY A 282 -10.82 7.40 -12.20
CA GLY A 282 -10.52 7.73 -10.80
C GLY A 282 -9.67 8.98 -10.62
N LEU A 283 -8.99 9.06 -9.48
CA LEU A 283 -8.09 10.15 -9.11
C LEU A 283 -6.68 9.93 -9.66
N VAL A 284 -6.05 11.02 -10.09
CA VAL A 284 -4.61 11.04 -10.43
C VAL A 284 -3.82 11.64 -9.28
N HIS A 285 -2.84 10.89 -8.78
CA HIS A 285 -1.84 11.30 -7.81
C HIS A 285 -0.45 11.28 -8.46
N ALA A 286 0.22 12.43 -8.53
CA ALA A 286 1.54 12.56 -9.16
C ALA A 286 2.29 13.80 -8.66
N ARG A 287 3.62 13.85 -8.82
CA ARG A 287 4.35 15.10 -8.58
C ARG A 287 4.13 16.11 -9.69
N ALA A 288 4.07 15.63 -10.93
CA ALA A 288 3.75 16.45 -12.08
C ALA A 288 2.96 15.65 -13.11
N VAL A 289 1.99 16.32 -13.73
CA VAL A 289 1.23 15.82 -14.88
C VAL A 289 1.44 16.79 -16.04
N VAL A 290 1.96 16.29 -17.16
CA VAL A 290 2.22 17.06 -18.38
C VAL A 290 1.50 16.37 -19.53
N MET A 291 0.41 16.97 -20.01
CA MET A 291 -0.45 16.37 -21.03
C MET A 291 -0.47 17.22 -22.29
N ALA A 292 -0.02 16.66 -23.40
CA ALA A 292 -0.04 17.24 -24.72
C ALA A 292 -0.84 16.35 -25.69
N ASP A 293 -2.11 16.11 -25.39
CA ASP A 293 -2.99 15.19 -26.14
C ASP A 293 -4.29 15.87 -26.60
N ARG A 294 -4.88 15.33 -27.68
CA ARG A 294 -6.19 15.77 -28.18
C ARG A 294 -7.32 15.50 -27.18
N SER A 295 -7.23 14.41 -26.43
CA SER A 295 -8.25 14.03 -25.45
C SER A 295 -7.61 13.49 -24.18
N ALA A 296 -7.70 14.28 -23.11
CA ALA A 296 -7.28 13.90 -21.77
C ALA A 296 -8.44 14.09 -20.78
N ARG A 297 -8.75 13.06 -19.99
CA ARG A 297 -9.79 13.11 -18.95
C ARG A 297 -9.26 12.49 -17.67
N SER A 298 -9.17 13.29 -16.60
CA SER A 298 -8.78 12.80 -15.29
C SER A 298 -9.40 13.65 -14.19
N LYS A 299 -9.64 13.06 -13.02
CA LYS A 299 -9.94 13.83 -11.81
C LYS A 299 -8.65 14.09 -11.05
N VAL A 300 -8.43 15.33 -10.65
CA VAL A 300 -7.24 15.73 -9.89
C VAL A 300 -7.37 15.22 -8.45
N GLY A 301 -6.44 14.38 -8.04
CA GLY A 301 -6.20 13.99 -6.65
C GLY A 301 -5.12 14.87 -6.02
N GLU A 302 -4.02 14.27 -5.59
CA GLU A 302 -2.83 14.99 -5.09
C GLU A 302 -1.83 15.20 -6.24
N VAL A 303 -1.87 16.38 -6.87
CA VAL A 303 -0.96 16.76 -7.96
C VAL A 303 -0.18 18.01 -7.60
N GLY A 304 1.15 17.96 -7.69
CA GLY A 304 2.01 19.10 -7.40
C GLY A 304 1.97 20.19 -8.49
N VAL A 305 2.11 19.77 -9.75
CA VAL A 305 2.08 20.65 -10.94
C VAL A 305 1.30 19.97 -12.07
N GLU A 306 0.40 20.71 -12.71
CA GLU A 306 -0.32 20.26 -13.91
C GLU A 306 -0.11 21.24 -15.07
N ILE A 307 0.32 20.71 -16.21
CA ILE A 307 0.49 21.44 -17.47
C ILE A 307 -0.25 20.66 -18.55
N GLY A 308 -1.00 21.34 -19.41
CA GLY A 308 -1.28 20.71 -20.69
C GLY A 308 -2.03 21.56 -21.69
N CYS A 309 -2.33 20.97 -22.84
CA CYS A 309 -3.15 21.57 -23.88
C CYS A 309 -4.58 21.02 -23.81
N HIS A 310 -5.56 21.85 -24.18
CA HIS A 310 -6.99 21.54 -24.33
C HIS A 310 -7.92 21.66 -23.10
N ASP A 311 -8.50 22.84 -22.92
CA ASP A 311 -9.78 23.04 -22.22
C ASP A 311 -10.64 24.01 -23.07
N PRO A 312 -11.80 23.57 -23.63
CA PRO A 312 -12.71 24.46 -24.35
C PRO A 312 -13.47 25.44 -23.44
N THR A 313 -13.32 25.34 -22.11
CA THR A 313 -14.00 26.18 -21.11
C THR A 313 -13.08 27.10 -20.27
N GLY A 314 -11.77 27.09 -20.55
CA GLY A 314 -10.83 28.17 -20.20
C GLY A 314 -10.36 28.24 -18.74
N ALA A 315 -9.24 27.59 -18.42
CA ALA A 315 -7.96 28.22 -17.99
C ALA A 315 -6.97 27.15 -17.47
N ARG A 316 -5.75 27.07 -18.03
CA ARG A 316 -4.68 26.19 -17.52
C ARG A 316 -3.48 26.96 -16.97
N LEU A 317 -3.26 26.80 -15.65
CA LEU A 317 -2.02 26.75 -14.86
C LEU A 317 -2.35 27.10 -13.40
N ARG A 318 -2.20 26.17 -12.45
CA ARG A 318 -2.15 26.50 -11.00
C ARG A 318 -1.08 25.68 -10.29
N ALA A 319 -0.13 26.39 -9.68
CA ALA A 319 0.75 25.84 -8.66
C ALA A 319 -0.03 25.72 -7.33
N GLY A 320 0.03 24.56 -6.69
CA GLY A 320 -0.49 24.37 -5.34
C GLY A 320 0.34 25.15 -4.31
N THR A 321 -0.33 25.79 -3.35
CA THR A 321 0.30 26.41 -2.18
C THR A 321 0.58 25.35 -1.12
N GLY A 322 1.85 25.09 -0.81
CA GLY A 322 2.28 24.31 0.37
C GLY A 322 3.20 23.16 0.04
#